data_AF-A0A2U7PNF1-F1
#
_entry.id   AF-A0A2U7PNF1-F1
#
_cell.length_a   1.000
_cell.length_b   1.000
_cell.length_c   1.000
_cell.angle_alpha   90.00
_cell.angle_beta   90.00
_cell.angle_gamma   90.00
#
_symmetry.space_group_name_H-M   'P 1'
#
loop_
_entity.id
_entity.type
_entity.pdbx_description
1 polymer ?
#
loop_
_entity_poly.entity_id
_entity_poly.type
_entity_poly.pdbx_seq_one_letter_code
_entity_poly.pdbx_strand_id
1 'polypeptide(L)'
;MYINPKLVRGGYIGARLKKIIEERGILITDIAEKSNSTQPSISNALNGKKAVSDDFFRRVAEAIPLTETEIQKIFMEADKEEFNYKYGIGIETLILEDLKGKPETTVEELEESLFQLSGVDNPTEEDKMTLRFALDMARKRAEEDKQKRNKK
;
A
#
# COMPACT_ATOMS: atom_id res chain seq x y z
N MET A 1 18.70 -13.29 -0.91
CA MET A 1 17.79 -13.61 -2.04
C MET A 1 16.68 -12.56 -1.99
N TYR A 2 16.70 -11.58 -2.90
CA TYR A 2 15.66 -10.54 -2.95
C TYR A 2 14.43 -11.12 -3.66
N ILE A 3 13.30 -11.17 -2.98
CA ILE A 3 12.01 -11.55 -3.57
C ILE A 3 11.57 -10.38 -4.47
N ASN A 4 10.96 -10.68 -5.61
CA ASN A 4 10.45 -9.64 -6.50
C ASN A 4 9.40 -8.79 -5.73
N PRO A 5 9.56 -7.46 -5.61
CA PRO A 5 8.59 -6.60 -4.90
C PRO A 5 7.15 -6.74 -5.40
N LYS A 6 6.95 -6.99 -6.69
CA LYS A 6 5.62 -7.25 -7.27
C LYS A 6 4.98 -8.54 -6.75
N LEU A 7 5.79 -9.54 -6.38
CA LEU A 7 5.29 -10.75 -5.72
C LEU A 7 4.86 -10.48 -4.28
N VAL A 8 5.55 -9.56 -3.59
CA VAL A 8 5.19 -9.15 -2.23
C VAL A 8 3.84 -8.42 -2.25
N ARG A 9 3.69 -7.46 -3.17
CA ARG A 9 2.42 -6.77 -3.41
C ARG A 9 1.28 -7.72 -3.76
N GLY A 10 1.48 -8.55 -4.78
CA GLY A 10 0.47 -9.52 -5.21
C GLY A 10 0.12 -10.53 -4.13
N GLY A 11 1.10 -10.95 -3.34
CA GLY A 11 0.90 -11.81 -2.17
C GLY A 11 0.02 -11.16 -1.11
N TYR A 12 0.23 -9.87 -0.83
CA TYR A 12 -0.61 -9.11 0.10
C TYR A 12 -2.06 -9.04 -0.38
N ILE A 13 -2.28 -8.63 -1.65
CA ILE A 13 -3.62 -8.55 -2.24
C ILE A 13 -4.30 -9.92 -2.18
N GLY A 14 -3.59 -10.97 -2.61
CA GLY A 14 -4.08 -12.34 -2.58
C GLY A 14 -4.49 -12.80 -1.18
N ALA A 15 -3.66 -12.56 -0.17
CA ALA A 15 -3.96 -12.92 1.21
C ALA A 15 -5.17 -12.18 1.77
N ARG A 16 -5.32 -10.89 1.46
CA ARG A 16 -6.47 -10.08 1.91
C ARG A 16 -7.77 -10.53 1.25
N LEU A 17 -7.76 -10.76 -0.07
CA LEU A 17 -8.92 -11.29 -0.77
C LEU A 17 -9.29 -12.68 -0.26
N LYS A 18 -8.31 -13.56 -0.04
CA LYS A 18 -8.54 -14.91 0.51
C LYS A 18 -9.23 -14.85 1.87
N LYS A 19 -8.77 -13.98 2.77
CA LYS A 19 -9.39 -13.79 4.09
C LYS A 19 -10.84 -13.33 3.98
N ILE A 20 -11.15 -12.38 3.09
CA ILE A 20 -12.52 -11.90 2.85
C ILE A 20 -13.41 -13.03 2.31
N ILE A 21 -12.90 -13.83 1.38
CA ILE A 21 -13.61 -14.97 0.80
C ILE A 21 -13.97 -15.99 1.89
N GLU A 22 -13.00 -16.33 2.75
CA GLU A 22 -13.20 -17.27 3.86
C GLU A 22 -14.19 -16.71 4.90
N GLU A 23 -14.06 -15.45 5.30
CA GLU A 23 -14.95 -14.79 6.26
C GLU A 23 -16.40 -14.68 5.75
N ARG A 24 -16.58 -14.45 4.45
CA ARG A 24 -17.91 -14.31 3.82
C ARG A 24 -18.47 -15.62 3.28
N GLY A 25 -17.75 -16.73 3.43
CA GLY A 25 -18.18 -18.05 2.95
C GLY A 25 -18.39 -18.13 1.44
N ILE A 26 -17.64 -17.36 0.66
CA ILE A 26 -17.80 -17.30 -0.80
C ILE A 26 -17.07 -18.46 -1.44
N LEU A 27 -17.71 -19.16 -2.38
CA LEU A 27 -17.08 -20.26 -3.10
C LEU A 27 -16.15 -19.71 -4.19
N ILE A 28 -14.94 -20.30 -4.29
CA ILE A 28 -13.99 -19.92 -5.35
C ILE A 28 -14.56 -20.22 -6.75
N THR A 29 -15.47 -21.20 -6.89
CA THR A 29 -16.19 -21.48 -8.15
C THR A 29 -16.97 -20.26 -8.63
N ASP A 30 -17.71 -19.61 -7.73
CA ASP A 30 -18.57 -18.49 -8.07
C ASP A 30 -17.74 -17.26 -8.49
N ILE A 31 -16.58 -17.09 -7.84
CA ILE A 31 -15.60 -16.06 -8.19
C ILE A 31 -15.02 -16.35 -9.58
N ALA A 32 -14.64 -17.60 -9.85
CA ALA A 32 -14.09 -18.03 -11.13
C ALA A 32 -15.02 -17.74 -12.31
N GLU A 33 -16.31 -18.05 -12.14
CA GLU A 33 -17.34 -17.75 -13.13
C GLU A 33 -17.49 -16.24 -13.38
N LYS A 34 -17.64 -15.46 -12.30
CA LYS A 34 -17.83 -14.00 -12.40
C LYS A 34 -16.60 -13.26 -12.93
N SER A 35 -15.40 -13.70 -12.57
CA SER A 35 -14.15 -13.05 -12.97
C SER A 35 -13.62 -13.54 -14.31
N ASN A 36 -14.34 -14.44 -15.00
CA ASN A 36 -13.92 -15.10 -16.23
C ASN A 36 -12.47 -15.62 -16.12
N SER A 37 -12.21 -16.41 -15.08
CA SER A 37 -10.88 -16.94 -14.75
C SER A 37 -10.99 -18.36 -14.23
N THR A 38 -9.92 -19.14 -14.33
CA THR A 38 -9.95 -20.53 -13.83
C THR A 38 -9.70 -20.59 -12.32
N GLN A 39 -10.37 -21.53 -11.65
CA GLN A 39 -10.16 -21.81 -10.22
C GLN A 39 -8.68 -22.00 -9.83
N PRO A 40 -7.87 -22.77 -10.59
CA PRO A 40 -6.44 -22.89 -10.32
C PRO A 40 -5.68 -21.57 -10.43
N SER A 41 -6.04 -20.70 -11.38
CA SER A 41 -5.39 -19.39 -11.54
C SER A 41 -5.68 -18.48 -10.35
N ILE A 42 -6.93 -18.46 -9.88
CA ILE A 42 -7.32 -17.70 -8.69
C ILE A 42 -6.60 -18.25 -7.46
N SER A 43 -6.60 -19.56 -7.26
CA SER A 43 -5.90 -20.18 -6.13
C SER A 43 -4.40 -19.86 -6.12
N ASN A 44 -3.74 -19.90 -7.29
CA ASN A 44 -2.32 -19.54 -7.39
C ASN A 44 -2.06 -18.06 -7.08
N ALA A 45 -2.95 -17.17 -7.52
CA ALA A 45 -2.85 -15.73 -7.23
C ALA A 45 -3.09 -15.44 -5.73
N LEU A 46 -4.16 -15.99 -5.14
CA LEU A 46 -4.53 -15.79 -3.74
C LEU A 46 -3.45 -16.30 -2.76
N ASN A 47 -2.71 -17.34 -3.14
CA ASN A 47 -1.64 -17.90 -2.32
C ASN A 47 -0.25 -17.36 -2.70
N GLY A 48 -0.16 -16.31 -3.53
CA GLY A 48 1.13 -15.70 -3.92
C GLY A 48 2.08 -16.63 -4.68
N LYS A 49 1.57 -17.73 -5.26
CA LYS A 49 2.38 -18.72 -6.01
C LYS A 49 2.76 -18.24 -7.41
N LYS A 50 2.06 -17.21 -7.92
CA LYS A 50 2.28 -16.65 -9.26
C LYS A 50 2.11 -15.14 -9.23
N ALA A 51 3.05 -14.41 -9.86
CA ALA A 51 2.86 -13.00 -10.17
C ALA A 51 1.74 -12.86 -11.20
N VAL A 52 0.71 -12.11 -10.88
CA VAL A 52 -0.41 -11.78 -11.77
C VAL A 52 -0.58 -10.27 -11.85
N SER A 53 -1.32 -9.80 -12.85
CA SER A 53 -1.54 -8.37 -13.07
C SER A 53 -2.59 -7.78 -12.11
N ASP A 54 -2.56 -6.47 -11.98
CA ASP A 54 -3.56 -5.70 -11.22
C ASP A 54 -4.96 -5.90 -11.78
N ASP A 55 -5.11 -5.91 -13.10
CA ASP A 55 -6.39 -6.20 -13.76
C ASP A 55 -6.94 -7.59 -13.38
N PHE A 56 -6.06 -8.57 -13.17
CA PHE A 56 -6.49 -9.88 -12.68
C PHE A 56 -7.02 -9.78 -11.26
N PHE A 57 -6.28 -9.14 -10.35
CA PHE A 57 -6.72 -8.94 -8.97
C PHE A 57 -7.99 -8.11 -8.87
N ARG A 58 -8.13 -7.07 -9.70
CA ARG A 58 -9.33 -6.24 -9.76
C ARG A 58 -10.55 -7.05 -10.20
N ARG A 59 -10.46 -7.85 -11.28
CA ARG A 59 -11.55 -8.74 -11.69
C ARG A 59 -11.94 -9.74 -10.60
N VAL A 60 -10.98 -10.29 -9.87
CA VAL A 60 -11.25 -11.20 -8.75
C VAL A 60 -11.90 -10.45 -7.59
N ALA A 61 -11.48 -9.22 -7.30
CA ALA A 61 -12.06 -8.39 -6.24
C ALA A 61 -13.49 -7.92 -6.57
N GLU A 62 -13.77 -7.60 -7.83
CA GLU A 62 -15.11 -7.23 -8.33
C GLU A 62 -16.09 -8.42 -8.35
N ALA A 63 -15.57 -9.64 -8.52
CA ALA A 63 -16.37 -10.86 -8.41
C ALA A 63 -16.81 -11.16 -6.96
N ILE A 64 -16.13 -10.56 -5.98
CA ILE A 64 -16.54 -10.54 -4.57
C ILE A 64 -17.46 -9.33 -4.39
N PRO A 65 -18.49 -9.39 -3.51
CA PRO A 65 -19.34 -8.24 -3.21
C PRO A 65 -18.61 -7.17 -2.36
N LEU A 66 -17.54 -6.60 -2.91
CA LEU A 66 -16.78 -5.48 -2.36
C LEU A 66 -17.19 -4.19 -3.05
N THR A 67 -17.18 -3.11 -2.28
CA THR A 67 -17.30 -1.75 -2.80
C THR A 67 -15.98 -1.31 -3.44
N GLU A 68 -16.03 -0.38 -4.40
CA GLU A 68 -14.83 0.19 -5.02
C GLU A 68 -13.85 0.75 -3.98
N THR A 69 -14.36 1.37 -2.90
CA THR A 69 -13.54 1.88 -1.80
C THR A 69 -12.79 0.77 -1.04
N GLU A 70 -13.41 -0.38 -0.82
CA GLU A 70 -12.74 -1.54 -0.20
C GLU A 70 -11.64 -2.08 -1.12
N ILE A 71 -11.90 -2.18 -2.42
CA ILE A 71 -10.91 -2.61 -3.41
C ILE A 71 -9.72 -1.66 -3.42
N GLN A 72 -9.96 -0.36 -3.55
CA GLN A 72 -8.90 0.67 -3.52
C GLN A 72 -8.08 0.62 -2.23
N LYS A 73 -8.73 0.40 -1.08
CA LYS A 73 -8.03 0.28 0.20
C LYS A 73 -7.08 -0.92 0.23
N ILE A 74 -7.49 -2.07 -0.30
CA ILE A 74 -6.62 -3.27 -0.38
C ILE A 74 -5.40 -2.99 -1.25
N PHE A 75 -5.59 -2.35 -2.41
CA PHE A 75 -4.50 -2.02 -3.32
C PHE A 75 -3.53 -0.99 -2.70
N MET A 76 -4.06 0.06 -2.07
CA MET A 76 -3.24 1.04 -1.34
C MET A 76 -2.43 0.40 -0.20
N GLU A 77 -3.02 -0.52 0.57
CA GLU A 77 -2.29 -1.26 1.62
C GLU A 77 -1.20 -2.16 1.03
N ALA A 78 -1.45 -2.76 -0.15
CA ALA A 78 -0.46 -3.57 -0.85
C ALA A 78 0.70 -2.74 -1.42
N ASP A 79 0.43 -1.53 -1.93
CA ASP A 79 1.47 -0.60 -2.40
C ASP A 79 2.40 -0.21 -1.24
N LYS A 80 1.85 0.03 -0.04
CA LYS A 80 2.64 0.30 1.17
C LYS A 80 3.51 -0.88 1.57
N GLU A 81 2.99 -2.10 1.48
CA GLU A 81 3.74 -3.31 1.79
C GLU A 81 4.90 -3.52 0.80
N GLU A 82 4.66 -3.31 -0.50
CA GLU A 82 5.71 -3.35 -1.53
C GLU A 82 6.80 -2.32 -1.25
N PHE A 83 6.39 -1.10 -0.91
CA PHE A 83 7.30 -0.03 -0.56
C PHE A 83 8.15 -0.37 0.67
N ASN A 84 7.53 -0.82 1.76
CA ASN A 84 8.23 -1.25 2.98
C ASN A 84 9.23 -2.37 2.68
N TYR A 85 8.83 -3.34 1.86
CA TYR A 85 9.70 -4.44 1.44
C TYR A 85 10.90 -3.96 0.59
N LYS A 86 10.65 -3.06 -0.38
CA LYS A 86 11.66 -2.58 -1.33
C LYS A 86 12.70 -1.68 -0.67
N TYR A 87 12.26 -0.82 0.24
CA TYR A 87 13.12 0.19 0.86
C TYR A 87 13.59 -0.22 2.26
N GLY A 88 13.06 -1.31 2.83
CA GLY A 88 13.45 -1.84 4.14
C GLY A 88 12.99 -0.97 5.30
N ILE A 89 12.03 -0.09 5.06
CA ILE A 89 11.63 0.94 6.01
C ILE A 89 10.20 0.69 6.41
N GLY A 90 9.97 0.37 7.69
CA GLY A 90 8.66 0.64 8.26
C GLY A 90 8.42 2.14 8.09
N ILE A 91 7.35 2.53 7.43
CA ILE A 91 6.94 3.95 7.36
C ILE A 91 6.88 4.56 8.78
N GLU A 92 6.64 3.74 9.81
CA GLU A 92 6.76 4.14 11.22
C GLU A 92 8.20 4.47 11.67
N THR A 93 9.24 3.77 11.21
CA THR A 93 10.65 4.10 11.55
C THR A 93 11.19 5.30 10.77
N LEU A 94 10.84 5.50 9.48
CA LEU A 94 11.18 6.76 8.78
C LEU A 94 10.51 7.99 9.43
N ILE A 95 9.32 7.83 10.00
CA ILE A 95 8.58 8.93 10.65
C ILE A 95 8.99 9.11 12.13
N LEU A 96 9.50 8.07 12.82
CA LEU A 96 9.83 8.11 14.26
C LEU A 96 11.32 8.12 14.59
N GLU A 97 12.22 7.59 13.76
CA GLU A 97 13.67 7.54 14.08
C GLU A 97 14.41 8.86 13.76
N ASP A 98 13.93 9.68 12.83
CA ASP A 98 14.46 11.05 12.60
C ASP A 98 14.04 12.06 13.68
N LEU A 99 13.14 11.70 14.60
CA LEU A 99 12.72 12.57 15.71
C LEU A 99 13.63 12.52 16.95
N LYS A 100 14.80 11.85 16.88
CA LYS A 100 15.78 11.82 17.98
C LYS A 100 17.24 12.10 17.61
N GLY A 101 17.50 12.65 16.42
CA GLY A 101 18.86 12.83 15.90
C GLY A 101 19.15 14.19 15.26
N LYS A 102 18.89 15.29 15.98
CA LYS A 102 19.00 16.70 15.54
C LYS A 102 17.99 17.09 14.44
N PRO A 103 17.27 18.21 14.61
CA PRO A 103 16.24 18.63 13.66
C PRO A 103 16.92 19.01 12.35
N GLU A 104 16.53 18.40 11.22
CA GLU A 104 16.72 19.06 9.93
C GLU A 104 15.91 20.35 9.98
N THR A 105 16.61 21.46 9.77
CA THR A 105 16.25 22.75 10.36
C THR A 105 15.35 23.58 9.46
N THR A 106 15.05 23.11 8.25
CA THR A 106 14.15 23.78 7.31
C THR A 106 13.41 22.80 6.40
N VAL A 107 12.26 23.21 5.86
CA VAL A 107 11.37 22.38 5.00
C VAL A 107 12.09 21.92 3.72
N GLU A 108 13.04 22.72 3.25
CA GLU A 108 13.81 22.47 2.05
C GLU A 108 14.77 21.28 2.18
N GLU A 109 15.38 21.04 3.35
CA GLU A 109 16.31 19.90 3.57
C GLU A 109 15.54 18.57 3.56
N LEU A 110 14.36 18.55 4.19
CA LEU A 110 13.43 17.41 4.17
C LEU A 110 12.94 17.08 2.75
N GLU A 111 12.69 18.10 1.93
CA GLU A 111 12.31 17.93 0.54
C GLU A 111 13.42 17.30 -0.28
N GLU A 112 14.65 17.82 -0.18
CA GLU A 112 15.81 17.27 -0.89
C GLU A 112 16.08 15.82 -0.51
N SER A 113 16.03 15.48 0.79
CA SER A 113 16.20 14.10 1.27
C SER A 113 15.12 13.16 0.71
N LEU A 114 13.85 13.59 0.68
CA LEU A 114 12.76 12.80 0.12
C LEU A 114 12.85 12.65 -1.40
N PHE A 115 13.28 13.68 -2.12
CA PHE A 115 13.48 13.61 -3.56
C PHE A 115 14.66 12.71 -3.93
N GLN A 116 15.77 12.77 -3.19
CA GLN A 116 16.89 11.85 -3.35
C GLN A 116 16.49 10.39 -3.08
N LEU A 117 15.71 10.14 -2.01
CA LEU A 117 15.17 8.80 -1.72
C LEU A 117 14.21 8.29 -2.81
N SER A 118 13.45 9.20 -3.43
CA SER A 118 12.55 8.88 -4.54
C SER A 118 13.26 8.67 -5.88
N GLY A 119 14.54 9.04 -5.98
CA GLY A 119 15.33 8.98 -7.21
C GLY A 119 14.96 10.07 -8.23
N VAL A 120 14.41 11.19 -7.76
CA VAL A 120 14.08 12.34 -8.60
C VAL A 120 15.25 13.32 -8.54
N ASP A 121 16.09 13.30 -9.58
CA ASP A 121 17.33 14.09 -9.62
C ASP A 121 17.08 15.60 -9.85
N ASN A 122 15.88 15.99 -10.31
CA ASN A 122 15.47 17.38 -10.54
C ASN A 122 13.96 17.57 -10.31
N PRO A 123 13.52 17.75 -9.06
CA PRO A 123 12.10 17.91 -8.75
C PRO A 123 11.58 19.25 -9.27
N THR A 124 10.44 19.22 -9.96
CA THR A 124 9.73 20.43 -10.42
C THR A 124 9.02 21.11 -9.25
N GLU A 125 8.62 22.38 -9.42
CA GLU A 125 7.83 23.09 -8.40
C GLU A 125 6.48 22.42 -8.09
N GLU A 126 5.92 21.68 -9.06
CA GLU A 126 4.70 20.90 -8.88
C GLU A 126 4.94 19.64 -8.02
N ASP A 127 6.08 18.99 -8.20
CA ASP A 127 6.50 17.85 -7.36
C ASP A 127 6.71 18.29 -5.91
N LYS A 128 7.38 19.44 -5.71
CA LYS A 128 7.57 20.05 -4.38
C LYS A 128 6.24 20.40 -3.73
N MET A 129 5.31 21.02 -4.47
CA MET A 129 3.97 21.33 -3.95
C MET A 129 3.19 20.07 -3.54
N THR A 130 3.28 19.01 -4.33
CA THR A 130 2.63 17.73 -4.03
C THR A 130 3.21 17.11 -2.75
N LEU A 131 4.53 17.16 -2.60
CA LEU A 131 5.22 16.67 -1.40
C LEU A 131 4.84 17.48 -0.16
N ARG A 132 4.83 18.81 -0.26
CA ARG A 132 4.38 19.72 0.82
C ARG A 132 2.95 19.43 1.24
N PHE A 133 2.04 19.22 0.29
CA PHE A 133 0.65 18.89 0.57
C PHE A 133 0.50 17.54 1.28
N ALA A 134 1.27 16.53 0.87
CA ALA A 134 1.29 15.23 1.53
C ALA A 134 1.81 15.32 2.97
N LEU A 135 2.87 16.12 3.19
CA LEU A 135 3.44 16.38 4.52
C LEU A 135 2.44 17.09 5.45
N ASP A 136 1.75 18.12 4.96
CA ASP A 136 0.74 18.83 5.75
C ASP A 136 -0.47 17.95 6.10
N MET A 137 -0.93 17.09 5.19
CA MET A 137 -1.98 16.12 5.49
C MET A 137 -1.52 15.08 6.53
N ALA A 138 -0.26 14.64 6.46
CA ALA A 138 0.30 13.72 7.44
C ALA A 138 0.40 14.37 8.83
N ARG A 139 0.84 15.63 8.91
CA ARG A 139 0.88 16.41 10.16
C ARG A 139 -0.51 16.56 10.77
N LYS A 140 -1.51 16.94 9.96
CA LYS A 140 -2.88 17.10 10.43
C LYS A 140 -3.48 15.80 10.99
N ARG A 141 -3.23 14.67 10.33
CA ARG A 141 -3.64 13.35 10.84
C ARG A 141 -2.94 12.98 12.14
N ALA A 142 -1.64 13.25 12.25
CA ALA A 142 -0.88 13.00 13.48
C ALA A 142 -1.40 13.84 14.66
N GLU A 143 -1.84 15.08 14.41
CA GLU A 143 -2.48 15.92 15.43
C GLU A 143 -3.86 15.42 15.84
N GLU A 144 -4.69 15.01 14.87
CA GLU A 144 -6.01 14.42 15.14
C GLU A 144 -5.91 13.14 15.97
N ASP A 145 -4.91 12.30 15.69
CA ASP A 145 -4.68 11.06 16.43
C ASP A 145 -4.11 11.31 17.83
N LYS A 146 -3.27 12.35 18.01
CA LYS A 146 -2.86 12.82 19.35
C LYS A 146 -4.04 13.34 20.16
N GLN A 147 -4.96 14.08 19.54
CA GLN A 147 -6.17 14.58 20.21
C GLN A 147 -7.13 13.45 20.60
N LYS A 148 -7.25 12.38 19.80
CA LYS A 148 -8.06 11.20 20.15
C LYS A 148 -7.45 10.39 21.29
N ARG A 149 -6.12 10.32 21.38
CA ARG A 149 -5.42 9.63 22.46
C ARG A 149 -5.49 10.37 23.79
N ASN A 150 -5.53 11.71 23.78
CA ASN A 150 -5.67 12.53 25.00
C ASN A 150 -7.13 12.67 25.52
N LYS A 151 -8.12 12.12 24.80
CA LYS A 151 -9.54 12.12 25.21
C LYS A 151 -10.03 10.77 25.77
N LYS A 152 -9.15 9.77 25.88
CA LYS A 152 -9.38 8.50 26.59
C LYS A 152 -8.62 8.53 27.91
#